data_AF-A0A0U1LV21-F1
#
_entry.id   AF-A0A0U1LV21-F1
#
_cell.length_a   1.000
_cell.length_b   1.000
_cell.length_c   1.000
_cell.angle_alpha   90.00
_cell.angle_beta   90.00
_cell.angle_gamma   90.00
#
_symmetry.space_group_name_H-M   'P 1'
#
loop_
_entity.id
_entity.type
_entity.pdbx_description
1 polymer ?
#
loop_
_entity_poly.entity_id
_entity_poly.type
_entity_poly.pdbx_seq_one_letter_code
_entity_poly.pdbx_strand_id
1 'polypeptide(L)' 'MASTMPIPDGMTEADYIGAMTGTEGGNVVNDALLPCEYTSEATWEAASFEGSFPERIKEKVLREWSGIGLWPLE' A
#
# COMPACT_ATOMS: atom_id res chain seq x y z
N MET A 1 -15.33 26.06 5.34
CA MET A 1 -14.00 25.70 4.84
C MET A 1 -12.98 26.06 5.90
N ALA A 2 -12.63 25.12 6.79
CA ALA A 2 -11.63 25.34 7.86
C ALA A 2 -10.18 25.18 7.36
N SER A 3 -9.99 24.72 6.12
CA SER A 3 -8.68 24.42 5.51
C SER A 3 -7.77 25.64 5.27
N THR A 4 -8.26 26.88 5.44
CA THR A 4 -7.49 28.11 5.19
C THR A 4 -7.10 28.90 6.44
N MET A 5 -7.46 28.45 7.64
CA MET A 5 -6.95 29.06 8.88
C MET A 5 -5.63 28.39 9.29
N PRO A 6 -4.56 29.16 9.53
CA PRO A 6 -3.30 28.59 10.01
C PRO A 6 -3.50 27.95 11.39
N ILE A 7 -2.90 26.77 11.58
CA ILE A 7 -2.95 26.03 12.84
C ILE A 7 -2.30 26.88 13.95
N PRO A 8 -2.94 27.06 15.11
CA PRO A 8 -2.36 27.79 16.23
C PRO A 8 -1.03 27.17 16.69
N ASP A 9 -0.08 28.02 17.08
CA ASP A 9 1.23 27.58 17.54
C ASP A 9 1.12 26.61 18.72
N GLY A 10 1.81 25.46 18.60
CA GLY A 10 1.84 24.41 19.62
C GLY A 10 0.67 23.42 19.58
N MET A 11 -0.22 23.49 18.58
CA MET A 11 -1.33 22.57 18.40
C MET A 11 -1.09 21.65 17.20
N THR A 12 -1.48 20.37 17.31
CA THR A 12 -1.44 19.47 16.15
C THR A 12 -2.68 19.66 15.28
N GLU A 13 -2.59 19.28 14.01
CA GLU A 13 -3.72 19.32 13.09
C GLU A 13 -4.91 18.47 13.61
N ALA A 14 -4.63 17.34 14.27
CA ALA A 14 -5.63 16.48 14.88
C ALA A 14 -6.39 17.19 16.02
N ASP A 15 -5.69 17.95 16.85
CA ASP A 15 -6.30 18.70 17.95
C ASP A 15 -7.18 19.85 17.41
N TYR A 16 -6.69 20.56 16.38
CA TYR A 16 -7.45 21.66 15.75
C TYR A 16 -8.71 21.16 15.04
N ILE A 17 -8.61 20.09 14.25
CA ILE A 17 -9.75 19.49 13.56
C ILE A 17 -10.74 18.93 14.59
N GLY A 18 -10.25 18.22 15.61
CA GLY A 18 -11.09 17.66 16.67
C GLY A 18 -11.87 18.72 17.45
N ALA A 19 -11.25 19.87 17.73
CA ALA A 19 -11.91 21.02 18.36
C ALA A 19 -13.00 21.65 17.47
N MET A 20 -12.80 21.69 16.15
CA MET A 20 -13.74 22.28 15.20
C MET A 20 -14.95 21.39 14.87
N THR A 21 -14.78 20.07 14.94
CA THR A 21 -15.84 19.09 14.65
C THR A 21 -16.54 18.57 15.91
N GLY A 22 -16.04 18.92 17.11
CA GLY A 22 -16.59 18.47 18.39
C GLY A 22 -16.34 16.99 18.66
N THR A 23 -15.41 16.36 17.95
CA THR A 23 -15.07 14.94 18.08
C THR A 23 -13.55 14.78 18.04
N GLU A 24 -12.94 14.45 19.18
CA GLU A 24 -11.56 13.98 19.21
C GLU A 24 -11.49 12.56 18.61
N GLY A 25 -10.59 12.33 17.65
CA GLY A 25 -10.35 11.01 17.05
C GLY A 25 -10.70 10.87 15.56
N GLY A 26 -10.75 9.63 15.07
CA GLY A 26 -11.08 9.28 13.67
C GLY A 26 -9.89 9.01 12.75
N ASN A 27 -8.66 9.25 13.22
CA ASN A 27 -7.44 8.93 12.48
C ASN A 27 -6.93 7.55 12.89
N VAL A 28 -6.56 6.73 11.90
CA VAL A 28 -5.94 5.41 12.12
C VAL A 28 -4.66 5.32 11.29
N VAL A 29 -3.56 4.92 11.92
CA VAL A 29 -2.37 4.47 11.22
C VAL A 29 -2.45 2.95 11.15
N ASN A 30 -2.66 2.43 9.95
CA ASN A 30 -2.65 0.99 9.73
C ASN A 30 -1.28 0.59 9.21
N ASP A 31 -0.42 0.15 10.12
CA ASP A 31 0.88 -0.37 9.75
C ASP A 31 0.74 -1.78 9.16
N ALA A 32 1.05 -1.90 7.87
CA ALA A 32 0.97 -3.14 7.11
C ALA A 32 2.34 -3.81 6.95
N LEU A 33 3.38 -3.30 7.63
CA LEU A 33 4.68 -3.94 7.65
C LEU A 33 4.65 -5.20 8.53
N LEU A 34 5.31 -6.25 8.05
CA LEU A 34 5.57 -7.43 8.85
C LEU A 34 6.69 -7.15 9.87
N PRO A 35 6.68 -7.81 11.03
CA PRO A 35 7.68 -7.58 12.07
C PRO A 35 9.14 -7.70 11.61
N CYS A 36 9.45 -8.59 10.67
CA CYS A 36 10.80 -8.73 10.15
C CYS A 36 11.28 -7.50 9.39
N GLU A 37 10.38 -6.75 8.74
CA GLU A 37 10.73 -5.61 7.87
C GLU A 37 11.23 -4.39 8.65
N TYR A 38 11.04 -4.35 9.97
CA TYR A 38 11.64 -3.32 10.83
C TYR A 38 13.11 -3.58 11.17
N THR A 39 13.57 -4.83 11.06
CA THR A 39 14.89 -5.24 11.58
C THR A 39 15.80 -5.84 10.51
N SER A 40 15.22 -6.46 9.51
CA SER A 40 15.91 -7.21 8.46
C SER A 40 15.15 -7.09 7.14
N GLU A 41 15.71 -7.65 6.08
CA GLU A 41 14.99 -7.80 4.82
C GLU A 41 13.78 -8.74 4.98
N ALA A 42 12.83 -8.63 4.04
CA ALA A 42 11.66 -9.50 3.99
C ALA A 42 12.08 -10.98 3.91
N THR A 43 11.45 -11.82 4.73
CA THR A 43 11.70 -13.27 4.77
C THR A 43 10.69 -14.08 3.95
N TRP A 44 9.88 -13.40 3.16
CA TRP A 44 8.77 -13.95 2.41
C TRP A 44 8.92 -13.61 0.92
N GLU A 45 8.36 -14.46 0.07
CA GLU A 45 8.18 -14.18 -1.35
C GLU A 45 6.68 -14.15 -1.65
N ALA A 46 6.25 -13.19 -2.47
CA ALA A 46 4.85 -13.11 -2.87
C ALA A 46 4.48 -14.37 -3.66
N ALA A 47 3.41 -15.06 -3.24
CA ALA A 47 2.81 -16.19 -3.96
C ALA A 47 2.04 -15.74 -5.21
N SER A 48 2.70 -14.95 -6.06
CA SER A 48 2.18 -14.35 -7.29
C SER A 48 2.96 -14.84 -8.49
N PHE A 49 2.42 -14.63 -9.69
CA PHE A 49 3.13 -14.94 -10.92
C PHE A 49 4.47 -14.18 -11.02
N GLU A 50 4.52 -12.95 -10.49
CA GLU A 50 5.70 -12.11 -10.54
C GLU A 50 6.80 -12.58 -9.58
N GLY A 51 6.43 -12.88 -8.33
CA GLY A 51 7.38 -13.17 -7.26
C GLY A 51 7.79 -14.62 -7.11
N SER A 52 6.99 -15.58 -7.60
CA SER A 52 7.21 -17.02 -7.33
C SER A 52 7.82 -17.81 -8.50
N PHE A 53 8.02 -17.19 -9.67
CA PHE A 53 8.48 -17.90 -10.86
C PHE A 53 9.73 -17.25 -11.47
N PRO A 54 10.72 -18.05 -11.92
CA PRO A 54 11.89 -17.52 -12.63
C PRO A 54 11.50 -16.81 -13.93
N GLU A 55 12.26 -15.79 -14.32
CA GLU A 55 11.96 -14.93 -15.48
C GLU A 55 11.74 -15.70 -16.77
N ARG A 56 12.62 -16.69 -17.06
CA ARG A 56 12.49 -17.58 -18.22
C ARG A 56 11.12 -18.28 -18.31
N ILE A 57 10.53 -18.65 -17.17
CA ILE A 57 9.23 -19.32 -17.14
C ILE A 57 8.13 -18.30 -17.36
N LYS A 58 8.23 -17.12 -16.73
CA LYS A 58 7.28 -16.02 -16.93
C LYS A 58 7.20 -15.64 -18.42
N GLU A 59 8.34 -15.40 -19.06
CA GLU A 59 8.45 -15.12 -20.50
C GLU A 59 7.85 -16.22 -21.38
N LYS A 60 8.09 -17.49 -21.04
CA LYS A 60 7.52 -18.62 -21.78
C LYS A 60 6.00 -18.61 -21.71
N VAL A 61 5.46 -18.47 -20.50
CA VAL A 61 4.01 -18.48 -20.27
C VAL A 61 3.35 -17.32 -21.02
N LEU A 62 3.92 -16.12 -20.94
CA LEU A 62 3.39 -14.94 -21.63
C LEU A 62 3.42 -15.11 -23.17
N ARG A 63 4.49 -15.68 -23.72
CA ARG A 63 4.60 -15.95 -25.17
C ARG A 63 3.56 -16.97 -25.66
N GLU A 64 3.28 -17.99 -24.86
CA GLU A 64 2.39 -19.10 -25.23
C GLU A 64 0.93 -18.86 -24.81
N TRP A 65 0.64 -17.76 -24.10
CA TRP A 65 -0.65 -17.44 -23.50
C TRP A 65 -1.82 -17.48 -24.49
N SER A 66 -1.70 -16.78 -25.62
CA SER A 66 -2.73 -16.81 -26.67
C SER A 66 -2.81 -18.16 -27.38
N GLY A 67 -1.70 -18.90 -27.44
CA GLY A 67 -1.61 -20.21 -28.08
C GLY A 67 -2.33 -21.32 -27.30
N ILE A 68 -2.51 -21.15 -25.99
CA ILE A 68 -3.29 -22.06 -25.14
C ILE A 68 -4.78 -21.67 -25.04
N GLY A 69 -5.23 -20.69 -25.84
CA GLY A 69 -6.63 -20.29 -25.92
C GLY A 69 -7.07 -19.25 -24.88
N LEU A 70 -6.13 -18.56 -24.24
CA LEU A 70 -6.40 -17.43 -23.36
C LEU A 70 -6.36 -16.11 -24.13
N TRP A 71 -7.05 -15.10 -23.62
CA TRP A 71 -7.08 -13.78 -24.27
C TRP A 71 -5.70 -13.10 -24.21
N PRO A 72 -5.28 -12.36 -25.25
CA PRO A 72 -4.06 -11.59 -25.23
C PRO A 72 -4.07 -10.59 -24.05
N LEU A 73 -2.92 -10.42 -23.39
CA LEU A 73 -2.72 -9.34 -22.43
C LEU A 73 -2.56 -8.04 -23.23
N GLU A 74 -3.39 -7.02 -22.94
CA GLU A 74 -3.27 -5.67 -23.51
C GLU A 74 -2.04 -4.92 -22.96
#